data_AF-A0A3D0I2V0-F1
#
_entry.id   AF-A0A3D0I2V0-F1
#
_cell.length_a   1.000
_cell.length_b   1.000
_cell.length_c   1.000
_cell.angle_alpha   90.00
_cell.angle_beta   90.00
_cell.angle_gamma   90.00
#
_symmetry.space_group_name_H-M   'P 1'
#
loop_
_entity.id
_entity.type
_entity.pdbx_description
1 polymer ?
#
loop_
_entity_poly.entity_id
_entity_poly.type
_entity_poly.pdbx_seq_one_letter_code
_entity_poly.pdbx_strand_id
1 'polypeptide(L)' 'MSSIHREGIARTPLAYESTLLELVCVVNEFASSEAEVVATVTHLVRSGRVRLCGNFRGSLLEDA' A
#
# COMPACT_ATOMS: atom_id res chain seq x y z
N MET A 1 5.91 -39.51 -2.77
CA MET A 1 7.18 -39.03 -2.16
C MET A 1 7.59 -37.81 -2.97
N SER A 2 7.08 -36.63 -2.62
CA SER A 2 7.73 -35.66 -1.69
C SER A 2 9.09 -35.23 -2.23
N SER A 3 9.45 -33.97 -2.42
CA SER A 3 8.88 -32.66 -2.16
C SER A 3 9.68 -31.71 -3.04
N ILE A 4 9.04 -30.85 -3.83
CA ILE A 4 9.76 -29.76 -4.51
C ILE A 4 9.77 -28.59 -3.51
N HIS A 5 10.88 -28.44 -2.79
CA HIS A 5 11.12 -27.33 -1.88
C HIS A 5 11.39 -26.07 -2.71
N ARG A 6 10.32 -25.36 -3.10
CA ARG A 6 10.44 -23.99 -3.62
C ARG A 6 10.32 -23.03 -2.44
N GLU A 7 11.40 -22.89 -1.67
CA GLU A 7 11.63 -21.66 -0.91
C GLU A 7 12.25 -20.62 -1.85
N GLY A 8 11.41 -20.07 -2.72
CA GLY A 8 11.68 -18.75 -3.26
C GLY A 8 11.40 -17.78 -2.12
N ILE A 9 12.43 -17.27 -1.44
CA ILE A 9 12.28 -16.07 -0.64
C ILE A 9 11.84 -14.95 -1.59
N ALA A 10 10.52 -14.77 -1.73
CA ALA A 10 9.96 -13.62 -2.40
C ALA A 10 10.54 -12.42 -1.65
N ARG A 11 11.52 -11.74 -2.26
CA ARG A 11 11.97 -10.44 -1.80
C ARG A 11 10.77 -9.52 -2.03
N THR A 12 9.81 -9.53 -1.11
CA THR A 12 8.82 -8.47 -1.03
C THR A 12 9.65 -7.19 -0.95
N PRO A 13 9.50 -6.27 -1.92
CA PRO A 13 10.08 -4.94 -1.76
C PRO A 13 9.71 -4.43 -0.38
N LEU A 14 10.68 -3.88 0.36
CA LEU A 14 10.41 -3.27 1.66
C LEU A 14 9.24 -2.31 1.47
N ALA A 15 8.08 -2.66 2.02
CA ALA A 15 6.89 -1.84 1.87
C ALA A 15 7.21 -0.45 2.42
N TYR A 16 6.93 0.59 1.66
CA TYR A 16 7.20 1.95 2.12
C TYR A 16 6.31 2.24 3.32
N GLU A 17 6.89 2.61 4.45
CA GLU A 17 6.12 2.99 5.64
C GLU A 17 5.79 4.47 5.56
N SER A 18 4.51 4.80 5.69
CA SER A 18 4.06 6.20 5.62
C SER A 18 2.78 6.40 6.43
N THR A 19 2.51 7.64 6.81
CA THR A 19 1.20 8.00 7.37
C THR A 19 0.17 8.18 6.26
N LEU A 20 -1.11 8.02 6.56
CA LEU A 20 -2.16 8.26 5.56
C LEU A 20 -2.12 9.71 5.04
N LEU A 21 -1.82 10.68 5.90
CA LEU A 21 -1.73 12.09 5.53
C LEU A 21 -0.60 12.34 4.53
N GLU A 22 0.62 11.84 4.83
CA GLU A 22 1.77 11.98 3.94
C GLU A 22 1.50 11.33 2.58
N LEU A 23 0.95 10.11 2.58
CA LEU A 23 0.62 9.39 1.36
C LEU A 23 -0.41 10.16 0.51
N VAL A 24 -1.47 10.68 1.12
CA VAL A 24 -2.48 11.50 0.43
C VAL A 24 -1.86 12.78 -0.13
N CYS A 25 -1.02 13.47 0.63
CA CYS A 25 -0.35 14.69 0.17
C CYS A 25 0.51 14.41 -1.07
N VAL A 26 1.35 13.38 -1.04
CA VAL A 26 2.22 13.02 -2.18
C VAL A 26 1.39 12.63 -3.40
N VAL A 27 0.37 11.79 -3.25
CA VAL A 27 -0.46 11.37 -4.38
C VAL A 27 -1.21 12.57 -4.98
N ASN A 28 -1.66 13.50 -4.15
CA ASN A 28 -2.37 14.70 -4.58
C ASN A 28 -1.48 15.66 -5.40
N GLU A 29 -0.15 15.57 -5.32
CA GLU A 29 0.75 16.36 -6.19
C GLU A 29 0.70 15.88 -7.66
N PHE A 30 0.28 14.65 -7.91
CA PHE A 30 0.26 14.04 -9.25
C PHE A 30 -1.15 13.75 -9.77
N ALA A 31 -2.13 13.63 -8.87
CA ALA A 31 -3.51 13.32 -9.23
C ALA A 31 -4.26 14.57 -9.74
N SER A 32 -5.16 14.35 -10.69
CA SER A 32 -6.02 15.39 -11.29
C SER A 32 -7.39 15.50 -10.62
N SER A 33 -7.73 14.60 -9.69
CA SER A 33 -9.01 14.61 -8.96
C SER A 33 -8.94 13.87 -7.62
N GLU A 34 -9.86 14.18 -6.70
CA GLU A 34 -9.98 13.50 -5.41
C GLU A 34 -10.28 12.00 -5.59
N ALA A 35 -11.08 11.64 -6.60
CA ALA A 35 -11.38 10.24 -6.93
C ALA A 35 -10.11 9.46 -7.33
N GLU A 36 -9.21 10.10 -8.09
CA GLU A 36 -7.92 9.53 -8.47
C GLU A 36 -6.99 9.37 -7.25
N VAL A 37 -7.00 10.34 -6.33
CA VAL A 37 -6.26 10.24 -5.06
C VAL A 37 -6.73 9.02 -4.27
N VAL A 38 -8.04 8.90 -4.02
CA VAL A 38 -8.62 7.78 -3.26
C VAL A 38 -8.30 6.45 -3.92
N ALA A 39 -8.50 6.33 -5.24
CA ALA A 39 -8.21 5.09 -5.96
C ALA A 39 -6.73 4.70 -5.87
N THR A 40 -5.83 5.67 -6.03
CA THR A 40 -4.38 5.43 -5.99
C THR A 40 -3.90 5.05 -4.59
N VAL A 41 -4.31 5.81 -3.57
CA VAL A 41 -3.98 5.55 -2.16
C VAL A 41 -4.48 4.16 -1.74
N THR A 42 -5.72 3.84 -2.06
CA THR A 42 -6.33 2.54 -1.77
C THR A 42 -5.58 1.40 -2.47
N HIS A 43 -5.23 1.57 -3.75
CA HIS A 43 -4.43 0.60 -4.49
C HIS A 43 -3.07 0.35 -3.85
N LEU A 44 -2.34 1.42 -3.46
CA LEU A 44 -1.00 1.32 -2.87
C LEU A 44 -1.01 0.59 -1.54
N VAL A 45 -2.01 0.83 -0.69
CA VAL A 45 -2.13 0.17 0.61
C VAL A 45 -2.60 -1.28 0.45
N ARG A 46 -3.64 -1.54 -0.36
CA ARG A 46 -4.15 -2.91 -0.58
C ARG A 46 -3.14 -3.82 -1.26
N SER A 47 -2.31 -3.28 -2.16
CA SER A 47 -1.24 -4.04 -2.82
C SER A 47 -0.04 -4.33 -1.90
N GLY A 48 -0.01 -3.76 -0.69
CA GLY A 48 1.11 -3.90 0.23
C GLY A 48 2.37 -3.15 -0.19
N ARG A 49 2.28 -2.30 -1.23
CA ARG A 49 3.38 -1.42 -1.66
C ARG A 49 3.65 -0.34 -0.62
N VAL A 50 2.60 0.09 0.07
CA VAL A 50 2.67 0.98 1.23
C VAL A 50 2.07 0.28 2.44
N ARG A 51 2.75 0.36 3.58
CA ARG A 51 2.20 0.00 4.88
C ARG A 51 1.94 1.27 5.67
N LEU A 52 0.69 1.48 6.05
CA LEU A 52 0.33 2.61 6.90
C LEU A 52 0.95 2.43 8.29
N CYS A 53 1.55 3.49 8.81
CA CYS A 53 2.02 3.60 10.18
C CYS A 53 1.19 4.65 10.95
N GLY A 54 1.34 4.70 12.28
CA GLY A 54 0.55 5.59 13.14
C GLY A 54 -0.90 5.14 13.36
N ASN A 55 -1.86 6.06 13.28
CA ASN A 55 -3.26 5.81 13.66
C ASN A 55 -3.98 4.78 12.79
N PHE A 56 -3.57 4.64 11.53
CA PHE A 56 -4.16 3.71 10.55
C PHE A 56 -3.31 2.46 10.36
N ARG A 57 -2.44 2.14 11.32
CA ARG A 57 -1.54 1.00 11.22
C ARG A 57 -2.33 -0.31 11.16
N GLY A 58 -2.14 -1.06 10.07
CA GLY A 58 -2.83 -2.32 9.83
C GLY A 58 -4.28 -2.16 9.33
N SER A 59 -4.72 -0.93 9.05
CA SER A 59 -6.04 -0.68 8.46
C SER A 59 -6.05 -0.99 6.97
N LEU A 60 -7.15 -1.56 6.50
CA LEU A 60 -7.49 -1.63 5.08
C LEU A 60 -8.30 -0.39 4.72
N LEU A 61 -7.98 0.22 3.59
CA LEU A 61 -8.80 1.29 3.01
C LEU A 61 -9.92 0.65 2.21
N GLU A 62 -11.16 1.07 2.48
CA GLU A 62 -12.36 0.70 1.73
C GLU A 62 -12.81 1.90 0.89
N ASP A 63 -13.30 1.62 -0.31
CA ASP A 63 -13.90 2.66 -1.16
C ASP A 63 -15.30 2.93 -0.59
N ALA A 64 -15.57 4.17 -0.18
CA ALA A 64 -16.81 4.60 0.47
C ALA A 64 -17.91 4.96 -0.55
#